data_AF-A0A957YGL3-F1
#
_entry.id   AF-A0A957YGL3-F1
#
_cell.length_a   1.000
_cell.length_b   1.000
_cell.length_c   1.000
_cell.angle_alpha   90.00
_cell.angle_beta   90.00
_cell.angle_gamma   90.00
#
_symmetry.space_group_name_H-M   'P 1'
#
loop_
_entity.id
_entity.type
_entity.pdbx_description
1 polymer ?
#
loop_
_entity_poly.entity_id
_entity_poly.type
_entity_poly.pdbx_seq_one_letter_code
_entity_poly.pdbx_strand_id
1 'polypeptide(L)'
;MQLTLDSIHEDKPGPKWQALFETTWPLYKTWFLSEGATARPGYVTSLKKLRQHMPEIVPIYQQLTDLAGGGDLAARFLSLYCPPAYLTGCSQAVWQDDNPILVRNYDYSPHLFEGNLLYTHWLRPVIAMIDCLWGVLDGINDAGLAVSLAFGGRKVAGVGFGIPLVLRYILETCETIQAATEILQRVPIHMPYNVTVVDKQGQFIAAYLAPGHETIINNDPVCTNHQQQVDWHA
;
A
#
# COMPACT_ATOMS: atom_id res chain seq x y z
N MET A 1 24.06 -7.85 10.79
CA MET A 1 23.26 -7.02 9.88
C MET A 1 22.69 -5.88 10.70
N GLN A 2 22.90 -4.64 10.30
CA GLN A 2 22.35 -3.45 10.98
C GLN A 2 21.14 -3.00 10.17
N LEU A 3 19.96 -2.97 10.81
CA LEU A 3 18.75 -2.43 10.21
C LEU A 3 18.66 -0.94 10.60
N THR A 4 18.51 -0.06 9.63
CA THR A 4 18.28 1.37 9.86
C THR A 4 16.80 1.65 9.64
N LEU A 5 16.21 2.40 10.56
CA LEU A 5 14.87 2.97 10.41
C LEU A 5 15.02 4.47 10.27
N ASP A 6 14.54 5.01 9.16
CA ASP A 6 14.59 6.43 8.86
C ASP A 6 13.19 7.04 8.94
N SER A 7 13.13 8.32 9.27
CA SER A 7 11.89 9.09 9.25
C SER A 7 12.03 10.28 8.33
N ILE A 8 11.05 10.46 7.44
CA ILE A 8 11.00 11.54 6.46
C ILE A 8 9.74 12.34 6.71
N HIS A 9 9.90 13.61 7.05
CA HIS A 9 8.80 14.57 7.07
C HIS A 9 8.91 15.51 5.87
N GLU A 10 7.89 15.50 5.01
CA GLU A 10 7.79 16.37 3.85
C GLU A 10 6.33 16.70 3.52
N ASP A 11 5.95 17.97 3.64
CA ASP A 11 4.56 18.41 3.43
C ASP A 11 4.12 18.31 1.95
N LYS A 12 5.07 18.22 1.02
CA LYS A 12 4.84 17.97 -0.41
C LYS A 12 5.92 17.01 -0.92
N PRO A 13 5.68 16.28 -2.02
CA PRO A 13 6.75 15.59 -2.72
C PRO A 13 7.94 16.54 -2.96
N GLY A 14 9.13 16.16 -2.50
CA GLY A 14 10.28 17.05 -2.55
C GLY A 14 11.64 16.35 -2.43
N PRO A 15 12.71 17.11 -2.13
CA PRO A 15 14.08 16.62 -2.12
C PRO A 15 14.35 15.45 -1.18
N LYS A 16 13.64 15.33 -0.04
CA LYS A 16 13.87 14.21 0.88
C LYS A 16 13.37 12.90 0.28
N TRP A 17 12.17 12.93 -0.29
CA TRP A 17 11.66 11.80 -1.06
C TRP A 17 12.54 11.49 -2.28
N GLN A 18 13.01 12.51 -2.99
CA GLN A 18 13.90 12.32 -4.14
C GLN A 18 15.21 11.61 -3.76
N ALA A 19 15.83 11.97 -2.63
CA ALA A 19 17.03 11.31 -2.13
C ALA A 19 16.77 9.83 -1.78
N LEU A 20 15.60 9.52 -1.19
CA LEU A 20 15.17 8.14 -0.95
C LEU A 20 15.01 7.38 -2.27
N PHE A 21 14.36 8.00 -3.27
CA PHE A 21 14.20 7.44 -4.61
C PHE A 21 15.55 7.11 -5.23
N GLU A 22 16.48 8.06 -5.29
CA GLU A 22 17.80 7.87 -5.90
C GLU A 22 18.59 6.73 -5.24
N THR A 23 18.48 6.60 -3.91
CA THR A 23 19.17 5.58 -3.12
C THR A 23 18.62 4.18 -3.37
N THR A 24 17.29 4.02 -3.44
CA THR A 24 16.63 2.70 -3.47
C THR A 24 16.21 2.26 -4.86
N TRP A 25 16.08 3.18 -5.81
CA TRP A 25 15.61 2.90 -7.17
C TRP A 25 16.38 1.80 -7.90
N PRO A 26 17.72 1.65 -7.80
CA PRO A 26 18.42 0.54 -8.45
C PRO A 26 17.90 -0.85 -8.04
N LEU A 27 17.51 -1.02 -6.77
CA LEU A 27 16.95 -2.27 -6.25
C LEU A 27 15.51 -2.46 -6.73
N TYR A 28 14.67 -1.43 -6.58
CA TYR A 28 13.30 -1.46 -7.07
C TYR A 28 13.20 -1.67 -8.58
N LYS A 29 14.12 -1.10 -9.35
CA LYS A 29 14.21 -1.31 -10.80
C LYS A 29 14.51 -2.77 -11.13
N THR A 30 15.45 -3.40 -10.42
CA THR A 30 15.76 -4.83 -10.58
C THR A 30 14.54 -5.69 -10.27
N TRP A 31 13.86 -5.42 -9.16
CA TRP A 31 12.64 -6.12 -8.78
C TRP A 31 11.50 -5.91 -9.80
N PHE A 32 11.24 -4.67 -10.20
CA PHE A 32 10.16 -4.30 -11.13
C PHE A 32 10.34 -4.95 -12.52
N LEU A 33 11.59 -5.14 -12.94
CA LEU A 33 11.98 -5.78 -14.19
C LEU A 33 12.24 -7.29 -14.08
N SER A 34 12.01 -7.93 -12.92
CA SER A 34 12.31 -9.36 -12.69
C SER A 34 11.60 -10.31 -13.66
N GLU A 35 10.42 -9.93 -14.16
CA GLU A 35 9.65 -10.68 -15.18
C GLU A 35 9.81 -10.07 -16.59
N GLY A 36 10.70 -9.11 -16.76
CA GLY A 36 10.91 -8.36 -17.99
C GLY A 36 10.00 -7.13 -18.14
N ALA A 37 10.47 -6.16 -18.93
CA ALA A 37 9.79 -4.88 -19.10
C ALA A 37 8.41 -4.98 -19.79
N THR A 38 8.16 -6.03 -20.58
CA THR A 38 6.90 -6.24 -21.31
C THR A 38 5.83 -6.95 -20.48
N ALA A 39 6.20 -7.56 -19.35
CA ALA A 39 5.27 -8.18 -18.41
C ALA A 39 4.44 -7.17 -17.60
N ARG A 40 4.69 -5.87 -17.81
CA ARG A 40 4.08 -4.76 -17.07
C ARG A 40 3.41 -3.79 -18.03
N PRO A 41 2.25 -3.22 -17.69
CA PRO A 41 1.61 -2.17 -18.50
C PRO A 41 2.54 -0.98 -18.74
N GLY A 42 2.42 -0.33 -19.90
CA GLY A 42 3.14 0.90 -20.25
C GLY A 42 2.57 2.13 -19.53
N TYR A 43 3.32 3.23 -19.52
CA TYR A 43 2.97 4.46 -18.82
C TYR A 43 1.54 4.95 -19.10
N VAL A 44 1.14 5.02 -20.37
CA VAL A 44 -0.19 5.52 -20.76
C VAL A 44 -1.32 4.67 -20.14
N THR A 45 -1.16 3.35 -20.14
CA THR A 45 -2.14 2.42 -19.56
C THR A 45 -2.20 2.58 -18.05
N SER A 46 -1.05 2.63 -17.39
CA SER A 46 -0.95 2.82 -15.94
C SER A 46 -1.57 4.15 -15.48
N LEU A 47 -1.24 5.26 -16.15
CA LEU A 47 -1.80 6.57 -15.83
C LEU A 47 -3.31 6.63 -16.09
N LYS A 48 -3.79 6.01 -17.18
CA LYS A 48 -5.23 5.90 -17.44
C LYS A 48 -5.94 5.19 -16.28
N LYS A 49 -5.33 4.15 -15.73
CA LYS A 49 -5.89 3.38 -14.61
C LYS A 49 -5.86 4.17 -13.30
N LEU A 50 -4.78 4.91 -13.02
CA LEU A 50 -4.74 5.84 -11.89
C LEU A 50 -5.87 6.87 -11.99
N ARG A 51 -6.01 7.54 -13.13
CA ARG A 51 -7.09 8.52 -13.36
C ARG A 51 -8.49 7.93 -13.21
N GLN A 52 -8.67 6.67 -13.59
CA GLN A 52 -9.95 5.98 -13.49
C GLN A 52 -10.30 5.65 -12.03
N HIS A 53 -9.34 5.17 -11.24
CA HIS A 53 -9.64 4.57 -9.93
C HIS A 53 -9.24 5.43 -8.74
N MET A 54 -8.23 6.28 -8.87
CA MET A 54 -7.67 7.09 -7.78
C MET A 54 -7.28 8.50 -8.30
N PRO A 55 -8.24 9.27 -8.87
CA PRO A 55 -7.93 10.53 -9.54
C PRO A 55 -7.30 11.59 -8.62
N GLU A 56 -7.64 11.61 -7.33
CA GLU A 56 -7.22 12.63 -6.37
C GLU A 56 -5.71 12.58 -6.10
N ILE A 57 -5.07 11.41 -6.21
CA ILE A 57 -3.61 11.25 -6.02
C ILE A 57 -2.81 11.42 -7.31
N VAL A 58 -3.46 11.59 -8.47
CA VAL A 58 -2.76 11.78 -9.75
C VAL A 58 -1.82 12.99 -9.73
N PRO A 59 -2.18 14.16 -9.15
CA PRO A 59 -1.24 15.28 -9.03
C PRO A 59 0.02 14.93 -8.22
N ILE A 60 -0.12 14.15 -7.15
CA ILE A 60 1.00 13.68 -6.32
C ILE A 60 1.88 12.73 -7.12
N TYR A 61 1.27 11.74 -7.78
CA TYR A 61 1.96 10.83 -8.69
C TYR A 61 2.78 11.61 -9.72
N GLN A 62 2.20 12.64 -10.35
CA GLN A 62 2.89 13.45 -11.35
C GLN A 62 4.14 14.14 -10.77
N GLN A 63 4.03 14.75 -9.59
CA GLN A 63 5.16 15.38 -8.90
C GLN A 63 6.27 14.37 -8.55
N LEU A 64 5.90 13.18 -8.06
CA LEU A 64 6.85 12.11 -7.77
C LEU A 64 7.53 11.60 -9.05
N THR A 65 6.79 11.50 -10.16
CA THR A 65 7.38 11.12 -11.45
C THR A 65 8.36 12.16 -11.98
N ASP A 66 8.06 13.44 -11.78
CA ASP A 66 8.95 14.54 -12.19
C ASP A 66 10.24 14.53 -11.35
N LEU A 67 10.12 14.36 -10.03
CA LEU A 67 11.26 14.22 -9.11
C LEU A 67 12.11 12.98 -9.42
N ALA A 68 11.48 11.89 -9.85
CA ALA A 68 12.17 10.68 -10.32
C ALA A 68 12.87 10.85 -11.68
N GLY A 69 12.85 12.05 -12.28
CA GLY A 69 13.49 12.39 -13.54
C GLY A 69 12.60 12.22 -14.78
N GLY A 70 11.29 11.99 -14.62
CA GLY A 70 10.31 11.97 -15.71
C GLY A 70 10.37 10.75 -16.64
N GLY A 71 11.11 9.70 -16.27
CA GLY A 71 11.30 8.52 -17.11
C GLY A 71 10.09 7.56 -17.13
N ASP A 72 9.82 6.93 -18.28
CA ASP A 72 8.72 5.95 -18.47
C ASP A 72 8.72 4.84 -17.39
N LEU A 73 9.89 4.25 -17.14
CA LEU A 73 9.98 3.09 -16.23
C LEU A 73 9.67 3.46 -14.78
N ALA A 74 10.21 4.58 -14.29
CA ALA A 74 9.93 5.07 -12.94
C ALA A 74 8.45 5.44 -12.80
N ALA A 75 7.88 6.09 -13.82
CA ALA A 75 6.46 6.41 -13.85
C ALA A 75 5.56 5.17 -13.82
N ARG A 76 5.94 4.09 -14.51
CA ARG A 76 5.23 2.81 -14.46
C ARG A 76 5.33 2.16 -13.08
N PHE A 77 6.53 2.13 -12.49
CA PHE A 77 6.73 1.63 -11.14
C PHE A 77 5.88 2.38 -10.11
N LEU A 78 5.95 3.72 -10.12
CA LEU A 78 5.24 4.57 -9.15
C LEU A 78 3.72 4.43 -9.26
N SER A 79 3.19 4.02 -10.41
CA SER A 79 1.76 3.78 -10.57
C SER A 79 1.25 2.57 -9.79
N LEU A 80 2.16 1.64 -9.43
CA LEU A 80 1.87 0.34 -8.85
C LEU A 80 0.70 -0.38 -9.53
N TYR A 81 0.54 -0.21 -10.84
CA TYR A 81 -0.44 -0.94 -11.63
C TYR A 81 0.20 -2.19 -12.21
N CYS A 82 -0.30 -3.36 -11.79
CA CYS A 82 0.23 -4.69 -12.06
C CYS A 82 1.73 -4.84 -11.72
N PRO A 83 2.18 -4.54 -10.48
CA PRO A 83 3.57 -4.77 -10.07
C PRO A 83 3.89 -6.27 -10.01
N PRO A 84 5.18 -6.66 -9.94
CA PRO A 84 5.55 -8.04 -9.60
C PRO A 84 4.96 -8.48 -8.27
N ALA A 85 4.78 -9.79 -8.09
CA ALA A 85 4.41 -10.33 -6.80
C ALA A 85 5.51 -10.06 -5.76
N TYR A 86 5.11 -9.76 -4.52
CA TYR A 86 6.02 -9.57 -3.40
C TYR A 86 5.66 -10.45 -2.20
N LEU A 87 6.61 -10.53 -1.25
CA LEU A 87 6.65 -11.53 -0.19
C LEU A 87 5.58 -11.38 0.89
N THR A 88 5.45 -12.45 1.67
CA THR A 88 4.29 -12.77 2.51
C THR A 88 4.72 -12.99 3.96
N GLY A 89 3.94 -12.50 4.92
CA GLY A 89 4.19 -12.74 6.34
C GLY A 89 3.77 -11.55 7.20
N CYS A 90 2.56 -11.60 7.74
CA CYS A 90 2.06 -10.55 8.65
C CYS A 90 1.00 -11.11 9.59
N SER A 91 0.91 -10.53 10.78
CA SER A 91 -0.23 -10.70 11.68
C SER A 91 -0.73 -9.33 12.13
N GLN A 92 -2.04 -9.14 12.18
CA GLN A 92 -2.68 -7.91 12.63
C GLN A 92 -3.85 -8.21 13.57
N ALA A 93 -4.04 -7.34 14.56
CA ALA A 93 -5.09 -7.47 15.57
C ALA A 93 -5.66 -6.10 15.96
N VAL A 94 -6.97 -6.03 16.16
CA VAL A 94 -7.70 -4.89 16.69
C VAL A 94 -8.05 -5.18 18.14
N TRP A 95 -7.55 -4.35 19.06
CA TRP A 95 -7.97 -4.32 20.45
C TRP A 95 -9.07 -3.27 20.59
N GLN A 96 -10.29 -3.73 20.87
CA GLN A 96 -11.47 -2.88 21.04
C GLN A 96 -11.69 -2.62 22.53
N ASP A 97 -11.20 -1.48 23.00
CA ASP A 97 -11.44 -0.95 24.33
C ASP A 97 -11.70 0.57 24.20
N ASP A 98 -11.79 1.31 25.32
CA ASP A 98 -12.01 2.75 25.32
C ASP A 98 -10.98 3.54 24.48
N ASN A 99 -9.80 2.96 24.24
CA ASN A 99 -8.82 3.44 23.28
C ASN A 99 -8.53 2.32 22.27
N PRO A 100 -9.07 2.40 21.04
CA PRO A 100 -8.87 1.35 20.06
C PRO A 100 -7.41 1.30 19.58
N ILE A 101 -6.87 0.09 19.47
CA ILE A 101 -5.49 -0.14 19.04
C ILE A 101 -5.49 -1.10 17.86
N LEU A 102 -4.84 -0.71 16.77
CA LEU A 102 -4.45 -1.61 15.69
C LEU A 102 -2.99 -2.01 15.89
N VAL A 103 -2.75 -3.28 16.19
CA VAL A 103 -1.41 -3.86 16.36
C VAL A 103 -1.07 -4.68 15.14
N ARG A 104 0.18 -4.60 14.69
CA ARG A 104 0.66 -5.34 13.54
C ARG A 104 2.11 -5.76 13.67
N ASN A 105 2.40 -6.97 13.17
CA ASN A 105 3.74 -7.50 12.94
C ASN A 105 3.98 -7.82 11.46
N TYR A 106 5.23 -7.60 11.04
CA TYR A 106 5.77 -8.02 9.75
C TYR A 106 6.78 -9.14 9.91
N ASP A 107 6.51 -10.27 9.26
CA ASP A 107 7.43 -11.39 9.14
C ASP A 107 8.14 -11.28 7.79
N TYR A 108 9.06 -10.33 7.69
CA TYR A 108 9.67 -9.90 6.44
C TYR A 108 11.20 -10.01 6.48
N SER A 109 11.81 -10.34 5.34
CA SER A 109 13.29 -10.37 5.25
C SER A 109 13.82 -8.97 5.48
N PRO A 110 14.71 -8.76 6.46
CA PRO A 110 15.28 -7.44 6.70
C PRO A 110 16.09 -6.89 5.52
N HIS A 111 16.51 -7.75 4.58
CA HIS A 111 17.22 -7.34 3.36
C HIS A 111 16.32 -6.67 2.32
N LEU A 112 15.00 -6.82 2.46
CA LEU A 112 14.02 -6.27 1.53
C LEU A 112 13.25 -5.10 2.15
N PHE A 113 13.40 -4.89 3.46
CA PHE A 113 12.61 -3.91 4.18
C PHE A 113 13.10 -2.49 3.86
N GLU A 114 12.21 -1.66 3.30
CA GLU A 114 12.54 -0.27 2.94
C GLU A 114 12.90 0.57 4.18
N GLY A 115 12.31 0.30 5.34
CA GLY A 115 12.73 0.89 6.61
C GLY A 115 12.40 2.37 6.80
N ASN A 116 11.45 2.91 6.02
CA ASN A 116 11.15 4.34 6.01
C ASN A 116 9.75 4.64 6.60
N LEU A 117 9.70 5.51 7.60
CA LEU A 117 8.48 6.11 8.12
C LEU A 117 8.29 7.49 7.48
N LEU A 118 7.17 7.70 6.79
CA LEU A 118 6.84 9.00 6.21
C LEU A 118 5.79 9.71 7.05
N TYR A 119 6.04 10.99 7.31
CA TYR A 119 5.03 11.97 7.70
C TYR A 119 4.83 12.95 6.54
N THR A 120 3.65 12.95 5.93
CA THR A 120 3.33 13.75 4.75
C THR A 120 2.13 14.65 4.99
N HIS A 121 2.00 15.71 4.18
CA HIS A 121 0.80 16.55 4.09
C HIS A 121 0.38 16.70 2.60
N TRP A 122 0.39 15.61 1.85
CA TRP A 122 0.29 15.68 0.39
C TRP A 122 -1.13 16.02 -0.08
N LEU A 123 -2.15 15.30 0.41
CA LEU A 123 -3.54 15.80 0.42
C LEU A 123 -3.97 16.15 1.84
N ARG A 124 -3.52 15.37 2.82
CA ARG A 124 -3.78 15.56 4.24
C ARG A 124 -2.63 15.00 5.10
N PRO A 125 -2.58 15.29 6.42
CA PRO A 125 -1.60 14.68 7.29
C PRO A 125 -1.72 13.15 7.33
N VAL A 126 -0.64 12.45 6.97
CA VAL A 126 -0.55 10.98 7.04
C VAL A 126 0.80 10.58 7.64
N ILE A 127 0.77 9.69 8.63
CA ILE A 127 1.98 9.04 9.17
C ILE A 127 1.90 7.56 8.80
N ALA A 128 2.89 7.04 8.08
CA ALA A 128 2.83 5.66 7.58
C ALA A 128 4.22 5.04 7.42
N MET A 129 4.32 3.74 7.71
CA MET A 129 5.44 2.93 7.25
C MET A 129 5.25 2.68 5.76
N ILE A 130 6.28 2.91 4.95
CA ILE A 130 6.16 2.83 3.49
C ILE A 130 6.81 1.60 2.89
N ASP A 131 6.37 1.31 1.67
CA ASP A 131 7.02 0.39 0.74
C ASP A 131 6.73 0.87 -0.69
N CYS A 132 7.60 0.48 -1.61
CA CYS A 132 7.56 0.92 -2.99
C CYS A 132 7.59 2.46 -3.08
N LEU A 133 8.47 3.10 -2.30
CA LEU A 133 8.80 4.53 -2.29
C LEU A 133 7.71 5.50 -1.81
N TRP A 134 6.44 5.14 -1.90
CA TRP A 134 5.35 6.03 -1.45
C TRP A 134 4.05 5.30 -1.11
N GLY A 135 3.91 4.03 -1.50
CA GLY A 135 2.85 3.18 -0.99
C GLY A 135 3.00 2.97 0.51
N VAL A 136 1.92 2.61 1.19
CA VAL A 136 1.93 2.40 2.65
C VAL A 136 1.69 0.95 2.99
N LEU A 137 2.40 0.50 4.00
CA LEU A 137 2.26 -0.81 4.61
C LEU A 137 1.19 -0.78 5.70
N ASP A 138 1.28 0.24 6.56
CA ASP A 138 0.33 0.61 7.59
C ASP A 138 0.50 2.10 7.90
N GLY A 139 -0.50 2.71 8.51
CA GLY A 139 -0.43 4.11 8.87
C GLY A 139 -1.72 4.67 9.42
N ILE A 140 -1.67 5.96 9.75
CA ILE A 140 -2.75 6.73 10.34
C ILE A 140 -2.91 8.07 9.62
N ASN A 141 -4.13 8.63 9.65
CA ASN A 141 -4.39 10.00 9.19
C ASN A 141 -5.02 10.88 10.29
N ASP A 142 -5.11 12.18 10.01
CA ASP A 142 -5.67 13.19 10.92
C ASP A 142 -7.19 13.05 11.17
N ALA A 143 -7.93 12.31 10.33
CA ALA A 143 -9.33 12.00 10.62
C ALA A 143 -9.48 11.00 11.77
N GLY A 144 -8.40 10.28 12.11
CA GLY A 144 -8.37 9.23 13.11
C GLY A 144 -8.62 7.83 12.52
N LEU A 145 -8.38 7.64 11.22
CA LEU A 145 -8.33 6.30 10.62
C LEU A 145 -6.93 5.71 10.78
N ALA A 146 -6.86 4.42 11.11
CA ALA A 146 -5.67 3.61 10.97
C ALA A 146 -5.93 2.45 10.01
N VAL A 147 -4.94 2.12 9.19
CA VAL A 147 -5.03 1.01 8.23
C VAL A 147 -3.81 0.11 8.31
N SER A 148 -4.01 -1.17 8.01
CA SER A 148 -2.91 -2.10 7.81
C SER A 148 -3.29 -3.24 6.87
N LEU A 149 -2.28 -4.00 6.41
CA LEU A 149 -2.50 -5.15 5.55
C LEU A 149 -1.92 -6.47 6.09
N ALA A 150 -2.35 -7.58 5.53
CA ALA A 150 -1.66 -8.85 5.62
C ALA A 150 -1.79 -9.58 4.28
N PHE A 151 -0.92 -10.55 4.04
CA PHE A 151 -1.02 -11.37 2.83
C PHE A 151 -2.34 -12.16 2.81
N GLY A 152 -3.05 -12.21 1.68
CA GLY A 152 -4.34 -12.90 1.58
C GLY A 152 -4.26 -14.42 1.38
N GLY A 153 -3.08 -15.02 1.56
CA GLY A 153 -2.91 -16.48 1.59
C GLY A 153 -2.86 -17.19 0.25
N ARG A 154 -2.74 -16.48 -0.87
CA ARG A 154 -2.62 -17.08 -2.21
C ARG A 154 -1.62 -16.28 -3.06
N LYS A 155 -0.69 -16.98 -3.74
CA LYS A 155 0.37 -16.37 -4.56
C LYS A 155 -0.08 -15.98 -5.98
N VAL A 156 -1.38 -15.88 -6.21
CA VAL A 156 -1.93 -15.54 -7.54
C VAL A 156 -1.81 -14.04 -7.76
N ALA A 157 -1.11 -13.66 -8.83
CA ALA A 157 -1.08 -12.30 -9.33
C ALA A 157 -2.06 -12.15 -10.51
N GLY A 158 -2.79 -11.04 -10.55
CA GLY A 158 -3.75 -10.69 -11.59
C GLY A 158 -3.68 -9.20 -11.94
N VAL A 159 -4.72 -8.70 -12.59
CA VAL A 159 -4.79 -7.31 -13.05
C VAL A 159 -5.34 -6.41 -11.95
N GLY A 160 -4.54 -5.44 -11.49
CA GLY A 160 -4.96 -4.47 -10.48
C GLY A 160 -3.80 -3.68 -9.89
N PHE A 161 -4.05 -2.97 -8.80
CA PHE A 161 -3.05 -2.18 -8.10
C PHE A 161 -2.32 -2.97 -7.01
N GLY A 162 -1.07 -2.58 -6.75
CA GLY A 162 -0.37 -2.86 -5.51
C GLY A 162 -1.16 -2.31 -4.33
N ILE A 163 -1.45 -3.15 -3.33
CA ILE A 163 -2.21 -2.70 -2.15
C ILE A 163 -1.57 -1.52 -1.42
N PRO A 164 -0.23 -1.31 -1.39
CA PRO A 164 0.35 -0.16 -0.73
C PRO A 164 -0.15 1.17 -1.27
N LEU A 165 -0.41 1.25 -2.58
CA LEU A 165 -0.95 2.46 -3.17
C LEU A 165 -2.41 2.68 -2.82
N VAL A 166 -3.20 1.61 -2.76
CA VAL A 166 -4.62 1.68 -2.37
C VAL A 166 -4.76 2.12 -0.91
N LEU A 167 -3.91 1.60 -0.02
CA LEU A 167 -3.89 2.06 1.37
C LEU A 167 -3.44 3.52 1.50
N ARG A 168 -2.45 3.95 0.71
CA ARG A 168 -2.03 5.35 0.67
C ARG A 168 -3.21 6.22 0.28
N TYR A 169 -3.92 5.82 -0.77
CA TYR A 169 -5.11 6.53 -1.24
C TYR A 169 -6.20 6.62 -0.17
N ILE A 170 -6.49 5.53 0.54
CA ILE A 170 -7.43 5.54 1.69
C ILE A 170 -6.97 6.56 2.75
N LEU A 171 -5.71 6.50 3.17
CA LEU A 171 -5.20 7.41 4.19
C LEU A 171 -5.21 8.88 3.73
N GLU A 172 -5.00 9.15 2.44
CA GLU A 172 -5.00 10.50 1.88
C GLU A 172 -6.41 11.07 1.64
N THR A 173 -7.45 10.23 1.48
CA THR A 173 -8.78 10.72 1.06
C THR A 173 -9.94 10.39 2.01
N CYS A 174 -9.82 9.37 2.86
CA CYS A 174 -10.93 8.91 3.69
C CYS A 174 -10.94 9.55 5.07
N GLU A 175 -12.15 9.75 5.59
CA GLU A 175 -12.40 10.15 6.98
C GLU A 175 -13.14 9.08 7.79
N THR A 176 -13.79 8.14 7.10
CA THR A 176 -14.66 7.13 7.71
C THR A 176 -14.35 5.73 7.17
N ILE A 177 -14.72 4.72 7.96
CA ILE A 177 -14.67 3.31 7.55
C ILE A 177 -15.53 3.06 6.31
N GLN A 178 -16.69 3.71 6.21
CA GLN A 178 -17.58 3.60 5.05
C GLN A 178 -16.85 4.02 3.76
N ALA A 179 -16.19 5.18 3.77
CA ALA A 179 -15.43 5.66 2.61
C ALA A 179 -14.26 4.72 2.26
N ALA A 180 -13.55 4.20 3.27
CA ALA A 180 -12.49 3.22 3.05
C ALA A 180 -13.03 1.92 2.45
N THR A 181 -14.18 1.43 2.93
CA THR A 181 -14.88 0.24 2.44
C THR A 181 -15.24 0.38 0.96
N GLU A 182 -15.81 1.51 0.57
CA GLU A 182 -16.18 1.80 -0.83
C GLU A 182 -14.97 1.79 -1.76
N ILE A 183 -13.82 2.31 -1.31
CA ILE A 183 -12.56 2.23 -2.06
C ILE A 183 -12.10 0.78 -2.20
N LEU A 184 -12.07 0.02 -1.11
CA LEU A 184 -11.64 -1.39 -1.10
C LEU A 184 -12.54 -2.28 -1.97
N GLN A 185 -13.81 -1.93 -2.15
CA GLN A 185 -14.74 -2.64 -3.03
C GLN A 185 -14.58 -2.27 -4.51
N ARG A 186 -14.22 -1.02 -4.84
CA ARG A 186 -14.20 -0.54 -6.23
C ARG A 186 -12.83 -0.55 -6.91
N VAL A 187 -11.73 -0.52 -6.13
CA VAL A 187 -10.37 -0.45 -6.69
C VAL A 187 -9.83 -1.87 -6.91
N PRO A 188 -9.46 -2.25 -8.14
CA PRO A 188 -8.96 -3.60 -8.42
C PRO A 188 -7.58 -3.78 -7.79
N ILE A 189 -7.34 -4.92 -7.14
CA ILE A 189 -6.02 -5.28 -6.59
C ILE A 189 -5.35 -6.39 -7.41
N HIS A 190 -4.02 -6.40 -7.43
CA HIS A 190 -3.26 -7.35 -8.24
C HIS A 190 -2.98 -8.68 -7.53
N MET A 191 -3.11 -8.76 -6.20
CA MET A 191 -2.90 -9.98 -5.42
C MET A 191 -3.87 -10.05 -4.23
N PRO A 192 -4.07 -11.23 -3.63
CA PRO A 192 -4.90 -11.35 -2.43
C PRO A 192 -4.30 -10.66 -1.20
N TYR A 193 -5.15 -9.90 -0.49
CA TYR A 193 -4.78 -9.16 0.72
C TYR A 193 -5.89 -9.22 1.76
N ASN A 194 -5.49 -9.06 3.02
CA ASN A 194 -6.38 -8.84 4.15
C ASN A 194 -6.11 -7.43 4.68
N VAL A 195 -7.06 -6.51 4.55
CA VAL A 195 -6.89 -5.13 5.01
C VAL A 195 -7.72 -4.92 6.26
N THR A 196 -7.12 -4.36 7.30
CA THR A 196 -7.84 -3.93 8.49
C THR A 196 -7.89 -2.41 8.52
N VAL A 197 -9.07 -1.85 8.77
CA VAL A 197 -9.29 -0.41 8.97
C VAL A 197 -9.96 -0.23 10.32
N VAL A 198 -9.46 0.67 11.15
CA VAL A 198 -10.07 1.06 12.43
C VAL A 198 -10.20 2.57 12.50
N ASP A 199 -11.27 3.06 13.12
CA ASP A 199 -11.43 4.49 13.42
C ASP A 199 -11.19 4.81 14.90
N LYS A 200 -11.12 6.10 15.21
CA LYS A 200 -10.93 6.61 16.58
C LYS A 200 -12.09 6.30 17.53
N GLN A 201 -13.24 5.85 17.03
CA GLN A 201 -14.37 5.38 17.83
C GLN A 201 -14.31 3.86 18.07
N GLY A 202 -13.28 3.18 17.57
CA GLY A 202 -13.08 1.75 17.71
C GLY A 202 -13.96 0.89 16.82
N GLN A 203 -14.67 1.51 15.87
CA GLN A 203 -15.27 0.74 14.79
C GLN A 203 -14.14 0.23 13.89
N PHE A 204 -14.32 -0.96 13.32
CA PHE A 204 -13.32 -1.53 12.43
C PHE A 204 -13.95 -2.46 11.39
N ILE A 205 -13.21 -2.71 10.32
CA ILE A 205 -13.50 -3.76 9.34
C ILE A 205 -12.25 -4.57 9.04
N ALA A 206 -12.45 -5.80 8.61
CA ALA A 206 -11.48 -6.62 7.90
C ALA A 206 -11.99 -6.88 6.48
N ALA A 207 -11.23 -6.47 5.47
CA ALA A 207 -11.57 -6.69 4.07
C ALA A 207 -10.66 -7.75 3.45
N TYR A 208 -11.26 -8.79 2.89
CA TYR A 208 -10.55 -9.82 2.11
C TYR A 208 -10.68 -9.50 0.63
N LEU A 209 -9.56 -9.15 0.01
CA LEU A 209 -9.46 -8.77 -1.38
C LEU A 209 -8.78 -9.89 -2.17
N ALA A 210 -9.20 -10.10 -3.42
CA ALA A 210 -8.52 -10.98 -4.37
C ALA A 210 -8.74 -10.52 -5.82
N PRO A 211 -7.78 -10.73 -6.75
CA PRO A 211 -7.90 -10.24 -8.12
C PRO A 211 -9.11 -10.86 -8.82
N GLY A 212 -9.99 -10.03 -9.38
CA GLY A 212 -11.17 -10.50 -10.12
C GLY A 212 -12.30 -11.07 -9.24
N HIS A 213 -12.21 -10.94 -7.92
CA HIS A 213 -13.26 -11.33 -6.99
C HIS A 213 -13.86 -10.11 -6.28
N GLU A 214 -15.12 -10.23 -5.87
CA GLU A 214 -15.74 -9.23 -5.00
C GLU A 214 -15.01 -9.18 -3.65
N THR A 215 -14.82 -7.97 -3.13
CA THR A 215 -14.24 -7.76 -1.80
C THR A 215 -15.23 -8.24 -0.73
N ILE A 216 -14.76 -9.12 0.15
CA ILE A 216 -15.55 -9.61 1.28
C ILE A 216 -15.25 -8.72 2.48
N ILE A 217 -16.28 -8.09 3.03
CA ILE A 217 -16.18 -7.30 4.26
C ILE A 217 -16.58 -8.18 5.44
N ASN A 218 -15.71 -8.21 6.45
CA ASN A 218 -15.91 -8.94 7.70
C ASN A 218 -15.55 -8.05 8.90
N ASN A 219 -15.82 -8.54 10.10
CA ASN A 219 -15.49 -7.90 11.36
C ASN A 219 -14.59 -8.80 12.22
N ASP A 220 -13.68 -9.55 11.58
CA ASP A 220 -12.70 -10.37 12.29
C ASP A 220 -11.64 -9.44 12.91
N PRO A 221 -11.50 -9.41 14.25
CA PRO A 221 -10.54 -8.51 14.90
C PRO A 221 -9.10 -8.98 14.75
N VAL A 222 -8.87 -10.17 14.18
CA VAL A 222 -7.54 -10.74 13.98
C VAL A 222 -7.46 -11.27 12.56
N CYS A 223 -6.42 -10.88 11.83
CA CYS A 223 -6.14 -11.40 10.50
C CYS A 223 -4.66 -11.76 10.39
N THR A 224 -4.35 -12.88 9.73
CA THR A 224 -2.97 -13.26 9.42
C THR A 224 -2.84 -13.46 7.92
N ASN A 225 -2.34 -14.62 7.48
CA ASN A 225 -1.96 -14.88 6.10
C ASN A 225 -2.90 -15.85 5.36
N HIS A 226 -4.17 -15.85 5.74
CA HIS A 226 -5.23 -16.62 5.12
C HIS A 226 -6.53 -15.81 5.13
N GLN A 227 -7.48 -16.17 4.27
CA GLN A 227 -8.82 -15.59 4.24
C GLN A 227 -9.79 -16.55 4.93
N GLN A 228 -10.82 -17.03 4.24
CA GLN A 228 -11.83 -17.93 4.84
C GLN A 228 -11.32 -19.36 5.09
N GLN A 229 -10.42 -19.86 4.24
CA GLN A 229 -9.79 -21.17 4.36
C GLN A 229 -8.28 -21.04 4.15
N VAL A 230 -7.52 -21.98 4.71
CA VAL A 230 -6.07 -22.06 4.49
C VAL A 230 -5.83 -22.72 3.13
N ASP A 231 -5.65 -21.90 2.11
CA ASP A 231 -5.48 -22.34 0.72
C ASP A 231 -4.02 -22.45 0.28
N TRP A 232 -3.07 -22.29 1.20
CA TRP A 232 -1.64 -22.33 0.89
C TRP A 232 -0.82 -23.02 1.98
N HIS A 233 0.10 -23.89 1.55
CA HIS A 233 1.08 -24.55 2.41
C HIS A 233 2.43 -23.84 2.25
N ALA A 234 3.04 -23.51 3.39
CA ALA A 234 4.31 -22.78 3.50
C ALA A 234 5.47 -23.49 2.79
#